data_AF-A0A0C3F9H2-F1
#
_entry.id   AF-A0A0C3F9H2-F1
#
_cell.length_a   1.000
_cell.length_b   1.000
_cell.length_c   1.000
_cell.angle_alpha   90.00
_cell.angle_beta   90.00
_cell.angle_gamma   90.00
#
_symmetry.space_group_name_H-M   'P 1'
#
loop_
_entity.id
_entity.type
_entity.pdbx_description
1 polymer ?
#
loop_
_entity_poly.entity_id
_entity_poly.type
_entity_poly.pdbx_seq_one_letter_code
_entity_poly.pdbx_strand_id
1 'polypeptide(L)'
;MSLKGMVGPPMRYGYNVVLANPCAGPYGMGNVTERVAAAPDWELSGGLQTNIVSYVVANMLSSSLHAYKGEGPINHVLNILKRNCLDMPPGIEYNAAKWKKVVSFVQDGFTERQSVWKKTLKKSIKDTQNIYDVAALLIKKSNCKVMAPLCSCVALMRSVYRADPGSSFWESVDTKLAEIHNKAGMGDSRDKCINKAFKAILKKDREDFGGEDNSAVNNHYTRSDLQVLVEEHIETAI
;
A
#
# COMPACT_ATOMS: atom_id res chain seq x y z
N MET A 1 -17.87 43.98 -34.76
CA MET A 1 -18.15 43.40 -33.43
C MET A 1 -16.87 43.51 -32.60
N SER A 2 -16.94 44.27 -31.52
CA SER A 2 -15.83 44.69 -30.67
C SER A 2 -15.93 43.93 -29.34
N LEU A 3 -14.84 43.30 -28.89
CA LEU A 3 -14.76 42.71 -27.55
C LEU A 3 -13.61 43.36 -26.79
N LYS A 4 -14.02 44.17 -25.81
CA LYS A 4 -13.21 44.89 -24.82
C LYS A 4 -12.55 43.92 -23.85
N GLY A 5 -11.28 44.15 -23.57
CA GLY A 5 -10.55 43.51 -22.48
C GLY A 5 -11.01 44.00 -21.10
N MET A 6 -10.99 43.09 -20.14
CA MET A 6 -11.16 43.38 -18.71
C MET A 6 -9.85 43.08 -17.99
N VAL A 7 -9.19 44.14 -17.52
CA VAL A 7 -8.06 44.10 -16.58
C VAL A 7 -8.65 44.36 -15.20
N GLY A 8 -8.52 43.42 -14.28
CA GLY A 8 -8.92 43.56 -12.87
C GLY A 8 -7.87 44.33 -12.05
N PRO A 9 -8.27 45.10 -11.03
CA PRO A 9 -7.37 45.94 -10.24
C PRO A 9 -6.64 45.15 -9.12
N PRO A 10 -5.45 45.60 -8.68
CA PRO A 10 -4.69 44.96 -7.60
C PRO A 10 -5.22 45.35 -6.21
N MET A 11 -5.38 44.35 -5.34
CA MET A 11 -5.67 44.54 -3.91
C MET A 11 -4.49 45.21 -3.21
N ARG A 12 -4.71 46.40 -2.65
CA ARG A 12 -3.77 47.10 -1.77
C ARG A 12 -3.94 46.60 -0.33
N TYR A 13 -2.87 46.05 0.23
CA TYR A 13 -2.72 45.82 1.67
C TYR A 13 -2.60 47.17 2.40
N GLY A 14 -3.56 47.49 3.26
CA GLY A 14 -3.46 48.59 4.20
C GLY A 14 -2.88 48.11 5.53
N TYR A 15 -1.65 48.50 5.84
CA TYR A 15 -1.12 48.47 7.20
C TYR A 15 -1.32 49.86 7.81
N ASN A 16 -2.08 49.91 8.91
CA ASN A 16 -2.23 51.11 9.73
C ASN A 16 -0.90 51.40 10.44
N VAL A 17 -0.25 52.50 10.08
CA VAL A 17 0.85 53.08 10.84
C VAL A 17 0.25 54.09 11.81
N VAL A 18 0.16 53.72 13.10
CA VAL A 18 -0.10 54.67 14.18
C VAL A 18 1.25 55.22 14.63
N LEU A 19 1.47 56.51 14.37
CA LEU A 19 2.59 57.28 14.90
C LEU A 19 2.17 57.98 16.19
N ALA A 20 3.00 57.84 17.23
CA ALA A 20 3.24 58.68 18.43
C ALA A 20 3.43 57.77 19.66
N ASN A 21 4.40 57.92 20.56
CA ASN A 21 5.48 58.89 20.76
C ASN A 21 6.52 58.24 21.74
N PRO A 22 7.72 58.80 21.90
CA PRO A 22 8.84 58.18 22.62
C PRO A 22 8.86 58.59 24.10
N CYS A 23 9.18 57.64 24.99
CA CYS A 23 9.73 57.94 26.31
C CYS A 23 10.79 56.90 26.64
N ALA A 24 12.04 57.37 26.69
CA ALA A 24 13.20 56.61 27.11
C ALA A 24 13.16 56.30 28.62
N GLY A 25 13.59 55.10 28.98
CA GLY A 25 13.92 54.67 30.35
C GLY A 25 15.02 53.60 30.27
N PRO A 26 16.10 53.68 31.08
CA PRO A 26 17.32 52.90 30.85
C PRO A 26 17.40 51.64 31.73
N TYR A 27 18.25 50.70 31.29
CA TYR A 27 18.76 49.51 31.98
C TYR A 27 17.87 48.27 32.08
N GLY A 28 18.30 47.22 31.37
CA GLY A 28 17.82 45.86 31.51
C GLY A 28 18.23 44.97 30.34
N MET A 29 19.54 44.88 30.01
CA MET A 29 20.03 43.82 29.11
C MET A 29 19.99 42.47 29.85
N GLY A 30 18.80 41.92 30.01
CA GLY A 30 18.61 40.49 30.17
C GLY A 30 18.65 39.86 28.79
N ASN A 31 19.80 39.30 28.40
CA ASN A 31 19.88 38.39 27.27
C ASN A 31 19.12 37.11 27.63
N VAL A 32 17.80 37.12 27.49
CA VAL A 32 17.04 35.89 27.33
C VAL A 32 17.16 35.52 25.86
N THR A 33 18.25 34.84 25.51
CA THR A 33 18.24 33.99 24.32
C THR A 33 17.26 32.87 24.63
N GLU A 34 15.97 33.15 24.44
CA GLU A 34 14.93 32.14 24.41
C GLU A 34 15.27 31.24 23.22
N ARG A 35 15.98 30.15 23.52
CA ARG A 35 16.16 29.06 22.59
C ARG A 35 14.77 28.50 22.36
N VAL A 36 14.09 28.99 21.33
CA VAL A 36 12.90 28.34 20.80
C VAL A 36 13.37 26.95 20.40
N ALA A 37 13.10 25.96 21.26
CA ALA A 37 13.40 24.58 20.97
C ALA A 37 12.76 24.27 19.63
N ALA A 38 13.56 23.81 18.66
CA ALA A 38 13.03 23.38 17.38
C ALA A 38 11.93 22.36 17.65
N ALA A 39 10.76 22.56 17.04
CA ALA A 39 9.66 21.60 17.15
C ALA A 39 10.19 20.20 16.77
N PRO A 40 9.76 19.14 17.46
CA PRO A 40 10.23 17.79 17.17
C PRO A 40 9.95 17.44 15.71
N ASP A 41 10.89 16.72 15.09
CA ASP A 41 10.71 16.21 13.75
C ASP A 41 9.42 15.40 13.67
N TRP A 42 8.60 15.67 12.66
CA TRP A 42 7.34 14.96 12.49
C TRP A 42 7.57 13.46 12.25
N GLU A 43 6.81 12.62 12.95
CA GLU A 43 6.84 11.17 12.84
C GLU A 43 5.48 10.60 12.40
N LEU A 44 5.51 9.40 11.80
CA LEU A 44 4.31 8.66 11.42
C LEU A 44 3.58 8.19 12.67
N SER A 45 2.28 8.49 12.77
CA SER A 45 1.45 7.97 13.86
C SER A 45 1.36 6.44 13.81
N GLY A 46 1.20 5.78 14.96
CA GLY A 46 1.05 4.31 15.01
C GLY A 46 -0.16 3.80 14.23
N GLY A 47 -1.24 4.58 14.16
CA GLY A 47 -2.42 4.30 13.32
C GLY A 47 -2.08 4.29 11.84
N LEU A 48 -1.42 5.35 11.36
CA LEU A 48 -0.97 5.45 9.96
C LEU A 48 -0.02 4.32 9.58
N GLN A 49 0.94 3.98 10.46
CA GLN A 49 1.84 2.84 10.23
C GLN A 49 1.06 1.51 10.07
N THR A 50 0.08 1.26 10.94
CA THR A 50 -0.76 0.04 10.90
C THR A 50 -1.60 -0.03 9.63
N ASN A 51 -2.16 1.11 9.20
CA ASN A 51 -2.91 1.20 7.96
C ASN A 51 -2.02 0.95 6.74
N ILE A 52 -0.85 1.59 6.67
CA ILE A 52 0.12 1.38 5.58
C ILE A 52 0.47 -0.10 5.47
N VAL A 53 0.83 -0.74 6.58
CA VAL A 53 1.15 -2.18 6.60
C VAL A 53 -0.02 -3.03 6.09
N SER A 54 -1.25 -2.66 6.44
CA SER A 54 -2.45 -3.38 5.97
C SER A 54 -2.66 -3.23 4.47
N TYR A 55 -2.45 -2.03 3.91
CA TYR A 55 -2.54 -1.80 2.47
C TYR A 55 -1.42 -2.47 1.68
N VAL A 56 -0.19 -2.49 2.21
CA VAL A 56 0.93 -3.24 1.60
C VAL A 56 0.57 -4.71 1.51
N VAL A 57 0.08 -5.31 2.60
CA VAL A 57 -0.32 -6.74 2.61
C VAL A 57 -1.48 -6.99 1.65
N ALA A 58 -2.53 -6.15 1.65
CA ALA A 58 -3.66 -6.30 0.74
C ALA A 58 -3.26 -6.19 -0.74
N ASN A 59 -2.37 -5.23 -1.06
CA ASN A 59 -1.84 -5.05 -2.41
C ASN A 59 -1.01 -6.26 -2.84
N MET A 60 -0.15 -6.78 -1.96
CA MET A 60 0.62 -8.00 -2.22
C MET A 60 -0.22 -9.28 -2.34
N LEU A 61 -1.51 -9.25 -1.99
CA LEU A 61 -2.44 -10.38 -2.10
C LEU A 61 -3.52 -10.18 -3.15
N SER A 62 -3.45 -9.08 -3.91
CA SER A 62 -4.38 -8.83 -5.00
C SER A 62 -4.04 -9.70 -6.21
N SER A 63 -5.04 -10.40 -6.73
CA SER A 63 -4.94 -11.11 -8.01
C SER A 63 -4.98 -10.21 -9.23
N SER A 64 -5.31 -8.93 -9.04
CA SER A 64 -5.43 -7.93 -10.11
C SER A 64 -4.10 -7.19 -10.36
N LEU A 65 -3.09 -7.43 -9.51
CA LEU A 65 -1.77 -6.80 -9.62
C LEU A 65 -0.93 -7.45 -10.73
N HIS A 66 -0.35 -6.62 -11.61
CA HIS A 66 0.51 -7.12 -12.70
C HIS A 66 1.94 -7.44 -12.28
N ALA A 67 2.45 -6.79 -11.24
CA ALA A 67 3.81 -6.97 -10.73
C ALA A 67 3.90 -6.57 -9.26
N TYR A 68 4.68 -7.29 -8.46
CA TYR A 68 5.00 -7.01 -7.07
C TYR A 68 6.25 -6.13 -6.90
N LYS A 69 7.09 -5.97 -7.93
CA LYS A 69 8.23 -5.04 -7.94
C LYS A 69 7.93 -3.75 -8.69
N GLY A 70 8.76 -2.74 -8.40
CA GLY A 70 8.72 -1.45 -9.07
C GLY A 70 7.80 -0.43 -8.40
N GLU A 71 7.59 0.68 -9.08
CA GLU A 71 6.83 1.81 -8.54
C GLU A 71 5.31 1.58 -8.54
N GLY A 72 4.80 0.67 -9.37
CA GLY A 72 3.36 0.40 -9.49
C GLY A 72 2.68 0.06 -8.16
N PRO A 73 3.10 -1.00 -7.45
CA PRO A 73 2.56 -1.37 -6.13
C PRO A 73 2.63 -0.23 -5.11
N ILE A 74 3.75 0.49 -5.09
CA ILE A 74 3.96 1.63 -4.18
C ILE A 74 2.96 2.73 -4.50
N ASN A 75 2.79 3.07 -5.78
CA ASN A 75 1.87 4.10 -6.24
C ASN A 75 0.41 3.75 -5.93
N HIS A 76 0.02 2.47 -6.05
CA HIS A 76 -1.32 2.04 -5.64
C HIS A 76 -1.57 2.30 -4.15
N VAL A 77 -0.64 1.92 -3.28
CA VAL A 77 -0.77 2.17 -1.83
C VAL A 77 -0.81 3.66 -1.53
N LEU A 78 0.08 4.46 -2.12
CA LEU A 78 0.12 5.91 -1.93
C LEU A 78 -1.17 6.61 -2.41
N ASN A 79 -1.72 6.17 -3.54
CA ASN A 79 -2.98 6.71 -4.07
C ASN A 79 -4.18 6.34 -3.19
N ILE A 80 -4.22 5.11 -2.67
CA ILE A 80 -5.25 4.69 -1.70
C ILE A 80 -5.18 5.54 -0.43
N LEU A 81 -3.98 5.77 0.10
CA LEU A 81 -3.79 6.62 1.29
C LEU A 81 -4.29 8.05 1.01
N LYS A 82 -3.91 8.65 -0.11
CA LYS A 82 -4.36 10.00 -0.52
C LYS A 82 -5.88 10.11 -0.63
N ARG A 83 -6.54 9.11 -1.22
CA ARG A 83 -8.00 9.14 -1.44
C ARG A 83 -8.79 9.00 -0.15
N ASN A 84 -8.30 8.20 0.80
CA ASN A 84 -9.04 7.87 2.01
C ASN A 84 -8.63 8.71 3.23
N CYS A 85 -7.57 9.53 3.12
CA CYS A 85 -7.08 10.44 4.17
C CYS A 85 -6.90 9.76 5.55
N LEU A 86 -6.55 8.47 5.57
CA LEU A 86 -6.54 7.67 6.80
C LEU A 86 -5.39 8.08 7.71
N ASP A 87 -5.71 8.77 8.80
CA ASP A 87 -4.76 9.23 9.83
C ASP A 87 -3.62 10.11 9.28
N MET A 88 -3.79 10.69 8.09
CA MET A 88 -2.83 11.61 7.49
C MET A 88 -3.14 13.06 7.89
N PRO A 89 -2.14 13.83 8.33
CA PRO A 89 -2.32 15.27 8.53
C PRO A 89 -2.80 15.96 7.24
N PRO A 90 -3.77 16.88 7.32
CA PRO A 90 -4.22 17.63 6.14
C PRO A 90 -3.06 18.33 5.43
N GLY A 91 -2.95 18.12 4.12
CA GLY A 91 -1.92 18.75 3.28
C GLY A 91 -0.51 18.20 3.46
N ILE A 92 -0.34 17.01 4.04
CA ILE A 92 0.97 16.37 4.19
C ILE A 92 1.68 16.16 2.85
N GLU A 93 0.92 15.96 1.78
CA GLU A 93 1.39 15.80 0.40
C GLU A 93 2.10 17.03 -0.16
N TYR A 94 1.77 18.24 0.33
CA TYR A 94 2.44 19.48 -0.05
C TYR A 94 3.75 19.69 0.73
N ASN A 95 3.96 18.93 1.81
CA ASN A 95 5.21 18.94 2.55
C ASN A 95 6.13 17.81 2.07
N ALA A 96 7.05 18.15 1.16
CA ALA A 96 7.97 17.19 0.54
C ALA A 96 8.75 16.34 1.56
N ALA A 97 9.18 16.91 2.70
CA ALA A 97 9.93 16.20 3.72
C ALA A 97 9.06 15.16 4.45
N LYS A 98 7.84 15.53 4.85
CA LYS A 98 6.91 14.62 5.51
C LYS A 98 6.39 13.55 4.56
N TRP A 99 6.04 13.93 3.32
CA TRP A 99 5.61 12.98 2.30
C TRP A 99 6.70 11.96 1.98
N LYS A 100 7.97 12.38 1.90
CA LYS A 100 9.09 11.47 1.71
C LYS A 100 9.15 10.39 2.80
N LYS A 101 8.89 10.74 4.07
CA LYS A 101 8.82 9.74 5.17
C LYS A 101 7.71 8.72 4.95
N VAL A 102 6.53 9.13 4.45
CA VAL A 102 5.42 8.22 4.11
C VAL A 102 5.84 7.28 2.98
N VAL A 103 6.42 7.81 1.89
CA VAL A 103 6.89 7.02 0.75
C VAL A 103 7.94 6.00 1.18
N SER A 104 8.93 6.41 1.96
CA SER A 104 9.96 5.50 2.49
C SER A 104 9.35 4.41 3.35
N PHE A 105 8.40 4.72 4.24
CA PHE A 105 7.75 3.70 5.07
C PHE A 105 6.95 2.68 4.25
N VAL A 106 6.30 3.11 3.16
CA VAL A 106 5.62 2.19 2.23
C VAL A 106 6.64 1.28 1.53
N GLN A 107 7.74 1.83 1.02
CA GLN A 107 8.83 1.08 0.36
C GLN A 107 9.47 0.04 1.29
N ASP A 108 9.77 0.46 2.52
CA ASP A 108 10.32 -0.41 3.56
C ASP A 108 9.31 -1.51 3.92
N GLY A 109 8.02 -1.16 4.00
CA GLY A 109 6.93 -2.12 4.22
C GLY A 109 6.89 -3.22 3.15
N PHE A 110 6.98 -2.88 1.86
CA PHE A 110 7.05 -3.88 0.79
C PHE A 110 8.30 -4.75 0.93
N THR A 111 9.46 -4.14 1.17
CA THR A 111 10.75 -4.86 1.29
C THR A 111 10.76 -5.84 2.47
N GLU A 112 10.30 -5.39 3.64
CA GLU A 112 10.19 -6.22 4.84
C GLU A 112 9.22 -7.39 4.60
N ARG A 113 8.04 -7.11 4.05
CA ARG A 113 7.01 -8.14 3.79
C ARG A 113 7.50 -9.16 2.78
N GLN A 114 8.16 -8.72 1.71
CA GLN A 114 8.78 -9.63 0.75
C GLN A 114 9.82 -10.55 1.42
N SER A 115 10.69 -10.03 2.29
CA SER A 115 11.65 -10.88 3.00
C SER A 115 10.98 -11.90 3.92
N VAL A 116 10.00 -11.46 4.71
CA VAL A 116 9.23 -12.31 5.63
C VAL A 116 8.49 -13.40 4.86
N TRP A 117 7.79 -13.03 3.78
CA TRP A 117 6.98 -13.96 3.01
C TRP A 117 7.82 -15.03 2.35
N LYS A 118 8.94 -14.65 1.74
CA LYS A 118 9.87 -15.61 1.15
C LYS A 118 10.39 -16.63 2.17
N LYS A 119 10.70 -16.20 3.39
CA LYS A 119 11.10 -17.09 4.50
C LYS A 119 9.96 -18.01 4.95
N THR A 120 8.74 -17.47 5.06
CA THR A 120 7.55 -18.24 5.44
C THR A 120 7.21 -19.29 4.38
N LEU A 121 7.28 -18.97 3.09
CA LEU A 121 7.06 -19.91 1.99
C LEU A 121 8.09 -21.03 1.98
N LYS A 122 9.37 -20.70 2.20
CA LYS A 122 10.44 -21.71 2.34
C LYS A 122 10.12 -22.70 3.46
N LYS A 123 9.71 -22.17 4.62
CA LYS A 123 9.35 -22.98 5.78
C LYS A 123 8.11 -23.84 5.50
N SER A 124 7.08 -23.26 4.89
CA SER A 124 5.83 -23.97 4.64
C SER A 124 5.97 -25.13 3.67
N ILE A 125 6.87 -25.03 2.69
CA ILE A 125 7.21 -26.14 1.80
C ILE A 125 7.92 -27.25 2.56
N LYS A 126 8.90 -26.90 3.41
CA LYS A 126 9.66 -27.87 4.21
C LYS A 126 8.77 -28.62 5.20
N ASP A 127 7.86 -27.90 5.85
CA ASP A 127 6.98 -28.42 6.91
C ASP A 127 5.64 -28.93 6.34
N THR A 128 5.48 -28.95 5.01
CA THR A 128 4.25 -29.38 4.31
C THR A 128 2.96 -28.75 4.87
N GLN A 129 2.99 -27.44 5.13
CA GLN A 129 1.86 -26.75 5.75
C GLN A 129 0.71 -26.56 4.77
N ASN A 130 -0.54 -26.62 5.26
CA ASN A 130 -1.69 -26.29 4.44
C ASN A 130 -1.70 -24.79 4.07
N ILE A 131 -2.30 -24.44 2.93
CA ILE A 131 -2.24 -23.09 2.38
C ILE A 131 -2.95 -22.03 3.25
N TYR A 132 -3.96 -22.44 4.03
CA TYR A 132 -4.72 -21.53 4.88
C TYR A 132 -3.91 -21.07 6.09
N ASP A 133 -3.17 -21.97 6.72
CA ASP A 133 -2.27 -21.65 7.83
C ASP A 133 -1.13 -20.75 7.34
N VAL A 134 -0.59 -21.03 6.15
CA VAL A 134 0.41 -20.16 5.52
C VAL A 134 -0.18 -18.77 5.29
N ALA A 135 -1.35 -18.67 4.68
CA ALA A 135 -2.03 -17.40 4.46
C ALA A 135 -2.26 -16.62 5.77
N ALA A 136 -2.73 -17.29 6.83
CA ALA A 136 -2.92 -16.71 8.15
C ALA A 136 -1.62 -16.14 8.74
N LEU A 137 -0.49 -16.83 8.54
CA LEU A 137 0.82 -16.35 8.96
C LEU A 137 1.28 -15.12 8.17
N LEU A 138 1.01 -15.08 6.85
CA LEU A 138 1.44 -13.98 5.98
C LEU A 138 0.68 -12.67 6.23
N ILE A 139 -0.61 -12.77 6.58
CA ILE A 139 -1.45 -11.61 6.93
C ILE A 139 -1.33 -11.18 8.39
N LYS A 140 -0.48 -11.85 9.19
CA LYS A 140 -0.32 -11.48 10.59
C LYS A 140 0.10 -10.01 10.70
N LYS A 141 -0.55 -9.30 11.63
CA LYS A 141 -0.40 -7.85 11.85
C LYS A 141 -0.95 -6.97 10.72
N SER A 142 -1.82 -7.49 9.85
CA SER A 142 -2.66 -6.67 8.98
C SER A 142 -4.14 -6.83 9.35
N ASN A 143 -4.96 -5.94 8.80
CA ASN A 143 -6.43 -6.02 8.89
C ASN A 143 -7.04 -6.91 7.79
N CYS A 144 -6.23 -7.69 7.06
CA CYS A 144 -6.72 -8.63 6.05
C CYS A 144 -7.34 -9.86 6.71
N LYS A 145 -8.27 -10.52 6.00
CA LYS A 145 -8.86 -11.79 6.41
C LYS A 145 -8.41 -12.90 5.46
N VAL A 146 -8.21 -14.12 5.97
CA VAL A 146 -7.90 -15.27 5.12
C VAL A 146 -9.09 -15.56 4.22
N MET A 147 -8.85 -15.55 2.91
CA MET A 147 -9.87 -15.77 1.89
C MET A 147 -9.36 -16.66 0.77
N ALA A 148 -10.26 -17.29 0.01
CA ALA A 148 -9.87 -18.15 -1.11
C ALA A 148 -9.03 -17.41 -2.20
N PRO A 149 -9.37 -16.19 -2.66
CA PRO A 149 -8.53 -15.45 -3.62
C PRO A 149 -7.13 -15.15 -3.08
N LEU A 150 -7.05 -14.76 -1.80
CA LEU A 150 -5.78 -14.53 -1.11
C LEU A 150 -4.94 -15.81 -1.05
N CYS A 151 -5.55 -16.93 -0.67
CA CYS A 151 -4.88 -18.23 -0.64
C CYS A 151 -4.37 -18.63 -2.03
N SER A 152 -5.11 -18.31 -3.10
CA SER A 152 -4.65 -18.59 -4.47
C SER A 152 -3.41 -17.77 -4.86
N CYS A 153 -3.30 -16.52 -4.40
CA CYS A 153 -2.08 -15.73 -4.58
C CYS A 153 -0.90 -16.34 -3.81
N VAL A 154 -1.12 -16.77 -2.57
CA VAL A 154 -0.09 -17.46 -1.78
C VAL A 154 0.32 -18.77 -2.44
N ALA A 155 -0.62 -19.53 -3.00
CA ALA A 155 -0.36 -20.77 -3.73
C ALA A 155 0.48 -20.51 -5.00
N LEU A 156 0.19 -19.42 -5.74
CA LEU A 156 1.02 -18.98 -6.86
C LEU A 156 2.45 -18.71 -6.39
N MET A 157 2.64 -17.87 -5.37
CA MET A 157 3.97 -17.57 -4.83
C MET A 157 4.70 -18.82 -4.34
N ARG A 158 3.99 -19.75 -3.69
CA ARG A 158 4.57 -21.02 -3.23
C ARG A 158 5.01 -21.90 -4.41
N SER A 159 4.20 -21.97 -5.47
CA SER A 159 4.52 -22.70 -6.69
C SER A 159 5.76 -22.13 -7.40
N VAL A 160 5.88 -20.80 -7.45
CA VAL A 160 7.04 -20.12 -8.02
C VAL A 160 8.28 -20.35 -7.16
N TYR A 161 8.16 -20.30 -5.84
CA TYR A 161 9.29 -20.53 -4.94
C TYR A 161 9.87 -21.94 -5.10
N ARG A 162 9.03 -22.95 -5.35
CA ARG A 162 9.49 -24.32 -5.63
C ARG A 162 10.30 -24.41 -6.93
N ALA A 163 9.96 -23.61 -7.93
CA ALA A 163 10.64 -23.60 -9.21
C ALA A 163 11.91 -22.71 -9.19
N ASP A 164 11.84 -21.55 -8.53
CA ASP A 164 12.94 -20.59 -8.41
C ASP A 164 12.97 -19.93 -7.01
N PRO A 165 13.68 -20.53 -6.03
CA PRO A 165 13.84 -19.95 -4.70
C PRO A 165 14.90 -18.83 -4.65
N GLY A 166 15.58 -18.58 -5.77
CA GLY A 166 16.75 -17.72 -5.89
C GLY A 166 16.48 -16.23 -5.72
N SER A 167 17.47 -15.38 -5.99
CA SER A 167 17.32 -13.92 -5.92
C SER A 167 16.28 -13.38 -6.90
N SER A 168 16.06 -14.08 -8.02
CA SER A 168 15.06 -13.79 -9.05
C SER A 168 13.63 -14.15 -8.68
N PHE A 169 13.39 -14.78 -7.52
CA PHE A 169 12.07 -15.26 -7.08
C PHE A 169 10.92 -14.27 -7.37
N TRP A 170 11.05 -12.99 -6.97
CA TRP A 170 10.00 -11.99 -7.17
C TRP A 170 9.78 -11.64 -8.64
N GLU A 171 10.84 -11.63 -9.45
CA GLU A 171 10.75 -11.42 -10.90
C GLU A 171 10.06 -12.60 -11.58
N SER A 172 10.28 -13.83 -11.09
CA SER A 172 9.55 -15.01 -11.54
C SER A 172 8.07 -14.97 -11.16
N VAL A 173 7.73 -14.42 -9.98
CA VAL A 173 6.34 -14.22 -9.59
C VAL A 173 5.67 -13.21 -10.53
N ASP A 174 6.32 -12.08 -10.79
CA ASP A 174 5.82 -11.04 -11.70
C ASP A 174 5.64 -11.60 -13.13
N THR A 175 6.59 -12.40 -13.59
CA THR A 175 6.49 -13.09 -14.88
C THR A 175 5.27 -14.02 -14.93
N LYS A 176 5.00 -14.77 -13.86
CA LYS A 176 3.83 -15.65 -13.81
C LYS A 176 2.51 -14.89 -13.71
N LEU A 177 2.46 -13.77 -13.00
CA LEU A 177 1.30 -12.89 -13.03
C LEU A 177 1.06 -12.37 -14.45
N ALA A 178 2.08 -11.80 -15.09
CA ALA A 178 1.97 -11.31 -16.45
C ALA A 178 1.49 -12.40 -17.43
N GLU A 179 1.99 -13.63 -17.33
CA GLU A 179 1.50 -14.76 -18.12
C GLU A 179 0.00 -15.03 -17.91
N ILE A 180 -0.48 -15.00 -16.66
CA ILE A 180 -1.91 -15.20 -16.33
C ILE A 180 -2.75 -14.09 -16.96
N HIS A 181 -2.35 -12.83 -16.77
CA HIS A 181 -3.06 -11.67 -17.31
C HIS A 181 -3.06 -11.64 -18.85
N ASN A 182 -1.93 -11.98 -19.48
CA ASN A 182 -1.83 -12.04 -20.94
C ASN A 182 -2.70 -13.16 -21.52
N LYS A 183 -2.75 -14.33 -20.87
CA LYS A 183 -3.63 -15.43 -21.29
C LYS A 183 -5.11 -15.12 -21.09
N ALA A 184 -5.45 -14.30 -20.10
CA ALA A 184 -6.83 -13.88 -19.87
C ALA A 184 -7.35 -12.92 -20.95
N GLY A 185 -6.45 -12.20 -21.65
CA GLY A 185 -6.81 -11.25 -22.70
C GLY A 185 -7.50 -10.00 -22.15
N MET A 186 -8.30 -9.35 -23.01
CA MET A 186 -9.03 -8.12 -22.71
C MET A 186 -10.55 -8.37 -22.77
N GLY A 187 -11.33 -7.50 -22.13
CA GLY A 187 -12.80 -7.50 -22.16
C GLY A 187 -13.47 -8.24 -20.99
N ASP A 188 -14.79 -8.36 -21.04
CA ASP A 188 -15.66 -8.75 -19.92
C ASP A 188 -15.41 -10.16 -19.34
N SER A 189 -14.65 -11.00 -20.05
CA SER A 189 -14.29 -12.35 -19.59
C SER A 189 -12.93 -12.42 -18.88
N ARG A 190 -12.14 -11.34 -18.90
CA ARG A 190 -10.79 -11.27 -18.34
C ARG A 190 -10.75 -11.74 -16.89
N ASP A 191 -11.58 -11.17 -16.02
CA ASP A 191 -11.58 -11.50 -14.60
C ASP A 191 -12.02 -12.94 -14.34
N LYS A 192 -12.94 -13.46 -15.15
CA LYS A 192 -13.37 -14.86 -15.06
C LYS A 192 -12.21 -15.80 -15.41
N CYS A 193 -11.41 -15.44 -16.42
CA CYS A 193 -10.22 -16.20 -16.82
C CYS A 193 -9.11 -16.13 -15.76
N ILE A 194 -8.83 -14.95 -15.20
CA ILE A 194 -7.86 -14.77 -14.10
C ILE A 194 -8.28 -15.60 -12.89
N ASN A 195 -9.53 -15.46 -12.44
CA ASN A 195 -10.07 -16.22 -11.31
C ASN A 195 -10.03 -17.73 -11.56
N LYS A 196 -10.29 -18.19 -12.79
CA LYS A 196 -10.17 -19.61 -13.15
C LYS A 196 -8.73 -20.11 -13.04
N ALA A 197 -7.75 -19.32 -13.47
CA ALA A 197 -6.33 -19.67 -13.36
C ALA A 197 -5.89 -19.77 -11.89
N PHE A 198 -6.23 -18.77 -11.06
CA PHE A 198 -5.93 -18.77 -9.63
C PHE A 198 -6.62 -19.92 -8.88
N LYS A 199 -7.87 -20.25 -9.20
CA LYS A 199 -8.55 -21.43 -8.65
C LYS A 199 -7.82 -22.73 -8.99
N ALA A 200 -7.33 -22.88 -10.22
CA ALA A 200 -6.58 -24.06 -10.64
C ALA A 200 -5.24 -24.18 -9.89
N ILE A 201 -4.53 -23.05 -9.70
CA ILE A 201 -3.30 -22.98 -8.91
C ILE A 201 -3.56 -23.41 -7.46
N LEU A 202 -4.59 -22.85 -6.83
CA LEU A 202 -4.97 -23.19 -5.46
C LEU A 202 -5.35 -24.67 -5.31
N LYS A 203 -6.09 -25.22 -6.27
CA LYS A 203 -6.44 -26.64 -6.28
C LYS A 203 -5.20 -27.53 -6.31
N LYS A 204 -4.27 -27.27 -7.23
CA LYS A 204 -3.02 -28.03 -7.35
C LYS A 204 -2.17 -27.95 -6.07
N ASP A 205 -2.11 -26.76 -5.49
CA ASP A 205 -1.36 -26.53 -4.25
C ASP A 205 -1.93 -27.32 -3.06
N ARG A 206 -3.27 -27.48 -2.98
CA ARG A 206 -3.90 -28.37 -2.00
C ARG A 206 -3.65 -29.85 -2.26
N GLU A 207 -3.57 -30.27 -3.52
CA GLU A 207 -3.20 -31.65 -3.89
C GLU A 207 -1.77 -31.97 -3.44
N ASP A 208 -0.84 -31.01 -3.53
CA ASP A 208 0.57 -31.19 -3.19
C ASP A 208 0.86 -31.15 -1.67
N PHE A 209 0.13 -30.33 -0.91
CA PHE A 209 0.45 -30.04 0.50
C PHE A 209 -0.69 -30.33 1.49
N GLY A 210 -1.79 -30.89 1.00
CA GLY A 210 -2.99 -31.12 1.79
C GLY A 210 -3.78 -29.84 2.09
N GLY A 211 -4.90 -30.04 2.77
CA GLY A 211 -5.90 -29.02 3.05
C GLY A 211 -7.24 -29.45 2.47
N GLU A 212 -8.11 -29.98 3.32
CA GLU A 212 -9.51 -30.17 2.96
C GLU A 212 -10.13 -28.82 2.61
N ASP A 213 -11.19 -28.86 1.82
CA ASP A 213 -12.01 -27.69 1.52
C ASP A 213 -12.52 -27.10 2.84
N ASN A 214 -11.87 -26.05 3.33
CA ASN A 214 -12.35 -25.31 4.48
C ASN A 214 -13.62 -24.58 4.03
N SER A 215 -14.77 -25.19 4.29
CA SER A 215 -16.09 -24.69 3.87
C SER A 215 -16.36 -23.27 4.37
N ALA A 216 -15.80 -22.87 5.51
CA ALA A 216 -15.88 -21.51 6.02
C ALA A 216 -15.13 -20.48 5.15
N VAL A 217 -14.02 -20.89 4.51
CA VAL A 217 -13.24 -20.04 3.59
C VAL A 217 -13.72 -20.15 2.14
N ASN A 218 -14.29 -21.30 1.76
CA ASN A 218 -14.79 -21.55 0.40
C ASN A 218 -16.18 -20.95 0.14
N ASN A 219 -17.07 -20.86 1.14
CA ASN A 219 -18.40 -20.24 0.97
C ASN A 219 -18.38 -18.71 1.06
N HIS A 220 -17.29 -18.12 1.55
CA HIS A 220 -17.16 -16.66 1.70
C HIS A 220 -16.24 -16.10 0.61
N TYR A 221 -16.73 -16.03 -0.63
CA TYR A 221 -16.15 -15.16 -1.66
C TYR A 221 -16.36 -13.67 -1.35
N THR A 222 -16.97 -13.35 -0.22
CA THR A 222 -17.25 -12.01 0.22
C THR A 222 -15.95 -11.39 0.75
N ARG A 223 -15.34 -10.61 -0.16
CA ARG A 223 -14.10 -9.83 -0.01
C ARG A 223 -14.21 -8.95 1.22
N SER A 224 -13.15 -8.89 2.04
CA SER A 224 -13.09 -7.88 3.11
C SER A 224 -13.11 -6.48 2.48
N ASP A 225 -13.74 -5.50 3.13
CA ASP A 225 -13.84 -4.12 2.64
C ASP A 225 -12.49 -3.55 2.21
N LEU A 226 -11.42 -3.85 2.96
CA LEU A 226 -10.05 -3.46 2.63
C LEU A 226 -9.58 -4.04 1.28
N GLN A 227 -9.86 -5.32 1.04
CA GLN A 227 -9.46 -6.02 -0.18
C GLN A 227 -10.27 -5.55 -1.38
N VAL A 228 -11.58 -5.32 -1.21
CA VAL A 228 -12.44 -4.71 -2.24
C VAL A 228 -11.87 -3.37 -2.67
N LEU A 229 -11.57 -2.50 -1.70
CA LEU A 229 -11.03 -1.17 -1.95
C LEU A 229 -9.71 -1.22 -2.73
N VAL A 230 -8.80 -2.11 -2.33
CA VAL A 230 -7.50 -2.26 -3.01
C VAL A 230 -7.68 -2.78 -4.43
N GLU A 231 -8.51 -3.79 -4.65
CA GLU A 231 -8.73 -4.39 -5.98
C GLU A 231 -9.44 -3.41 -6.92
N GLU A 232 -10.49 -2.72 -6.46
CA GLU A 232 -11.17 -1.68 -7.24
C GLU A 232 -10.20 -0.55 -7.61
N HIS A 233 -9.33 -0.16 -6.68
CA HIS A 233 -8.30 0.85 -6.97
C HIS A 233 -7.28 0.38 -8.02
N ILE A 234 -6.83 -0.88 -7.94
CA ILE A 234 -5.90 -1.44 -8.91
C ILE A 234 -6.56 -1.54 -10.29
N GLU A 235 -7.77 -2.09 -10.36
CA GLU A 235 -8.53 -2.28 -11.60
C GLU A 235 -8.84 -0.95 -12.31
N THR A 236 -9.14 0.11 -11.57
CA THR A 236 -9.37 1.45 -12.15
C THR A 236 -8.09 2.16 -12.62
N ALA A 237 -6.92 1.67 -12.24
CA ALA A 237 -5.62 2.26 -12.58
C ALA A 237 -4.91 1.54 -13.74
N ILE A 238 -5.46 0.42 -14.21
CA ILE A 238 -4.97 -0.40 -15.35
C ILE A 238 -5.73 -0.01 -16.62
#